data_AF-A0A520H3Y9-F1
#
_entry.id   AF-A0A520H3Y9-F1
#
_cell.length_a   1.000
_cell.length_b   1.000
_cell.length_c   1.000
_cell.angle_alpha   90.00
_cell.angle_beta   90.00
_cell.angle_gamma   90.00
#
_symmetry.space_group_name_H-M   'P 1'
#
loop_
_entity.id
_entity.type
_entity.pdbx_description
1 polymer ?
#
loop_
_entity_poly.entity_id
_entity_poly.type
_entity_poly.pdbx_seq_one_letter_code
_entity_poly.pdbx_strand_id
1 'polypeptide(L)'
;MDGTVKLQPIHPLWMRISHWLNAFAVLILIASGWRIYDASPLFGFTFPAALTLGGWLGGALQWHFAAMWLLVANGIVYLAMN
;
A
#
# COMPACT_ATOMS: atom_id res chain seq x y z
N MET A 1 -17.14 36.20 25.53
CA MET A 1 -16.04 35.99 24.56
C MET A 1 -15.93 34.50 24.34
N ASP A 2 -16.80 33.92 23.52
CA ASP A 2 -16.81 32.47 23.29
C ASP A 2 -16.08 32.17 21.97
N GLY A 3 -14.75 32.13 22.06
CA GLY A 3 -13.84 31.92 20.93
C GLY A 3 -13.69 30.44 20.61
N THR A 4 -14.79 29.76 20.27
CA THR A 4 -14.73 28.39 19.78
C THR A 4 -14.05 28.36 18.42
N VAL A 5 -12.75 28.07 18.41
CA VAL A 5 -12.00 27.82 17.18
C VAL A 5 -12.58 26.57 16.52
N LYS A 6 -13.42 26.74 15.49
CA LYS A 6 -13.80 25.63 14.61
C LYS A 6 -12.54 25.16 13.88
N LEU A 7 -11.98 24.05 14.33
CA LEU A 7 -10.92 23.35 13.62
C LEU A 7 -11.50 22.88 12.27
N GLN A 8 -11.20 23.62 11.21
CA GLN A 8 -11.55 23.22 9.85
C GLN A 8 -10.68 22.00 9.48
N PRO A 9 -11.26 20.88 9.02
CA PRO A 9 -10.47 19.75 8.55
C PRO A 9 -9.58 20.18 7.37
N ILE A 10 -8.26 20.19 7.55
CA ILE A 10 -7.28 20.60 6.53
C ILE A 10 -7.37 19.70 5.28
N HIS A 11 -7.56 18.40 5.48
CA HIS A 11 -7.74 17.43 4.40
C HIS A 11 -9.13 16.81 4.42
N PRO A 12 -9.83 16.75 3.27
CA PRO A 12 -11.15 16.15 3.16
C PRO A 12 -11.10 14.64 3.45
N LEU A 13 -12.22 14.09 3.90
CA LEU A 13 -12.30 12.68 4.32
C LEU A 13 -11.88 11.71 3.22
N TRP A 14 -12.28 11.95 1.97
CA TRP A 14 -11.94 11.09 0.84
C TRP A 14 -10.43 11.00 0.60
N MET A 15 -9.70 12.12 0.78
CA MET A 15 -8.24 12.17 0.59
C MET A 15 -7.52 11.36 1.68
N ARG A 16 -8.06 11.37 2.91
CA ARG A 16 -7.54 10.52 4.01
C ARG A 16 -7.76 9.05 3.72
N ILE A 17 -8.96 8.68 3.23
CA ILE A 17 -9.26 7.29 2.85
C ILE A 17 -8.32 6.84 1.73
N SER A 18 -8.17 7.65 0.69
CA SER A 18 -7.24 7.39 -0.42
C SER A 18 -5.80 7.21 0.08
N HIS A 19 -5.34 8.05 1.02
CA HIS A 19 -4.02 7.90 1.62
C HIS A 19 -3.85 6.58 2.38
N TRP A 20 -4.83 6.19 3.20
CA TRP A 20 -4.76 4.93 3.95
C TRP A 20 -4.82 3.70 3.05
N LEU A 21 -5.57 3.76 1.93
CA LEU A 21 -5.53 2.72 0.90
C LEU A 21 -4.14 2.59 0.28
N ASN A 22 -3.47 3.70 -0.02
CA ASN A 22 -2.09 3.68 -0.52
C ASN A 22 -1.12 3.08 0.51
N ALA A 23 -1.21 3.50 1.77
CA ALA A 23 -0.37 2.98 2.84
C ALA A 23 -0.55 1.46 2.98
N PHE A 24 -1.79 0.97 2.95
CA PHE A 24 -2.08 -0.46 2.99
C PHE A 24 -1.54 -1.21 1.76
N ALA A 25 -1.70 -0.65 0.56
CA ALA A 25 -1.15 -1.23 -0.67
C ALA A 25 0.38 -1.36 -0.61
N VAL A 26 1.07 -0.35 -0.09
CA VAL A 26 2.53 -0.37 0.08
C VAL A 26 2.97 -1.49 1.04
N LEU A 27 2.24 -1.73 2.14
CA LEU A 27 2.53 -2.86 3.03
C LEU A 27 2.41 -4.21 2.33
N ILE A 28 1.38 -4.39 1.49
CA ILE A 28 1.21 -5.59 0.67
C ILE A 28 2.36 -5.73 -0.33
N LEU A 29 2.75 -4.64 -1.00
CA LEU A 29 3.87 -4.64 -1.97
C LEU A 29 5.19 -5.01 -1.31
N ILE A 30 5.46 -4.53 -0.09
CA ILE A 30 6.68 -4.86 0.66
C ILE A 30 6.66 -6.35 1.05
N ALA A 31 5.60 -6.82 1.70
CA ALA A 31 5.53 -8.21 2.18
C ALA A 31 5.55 -9.24 1.03
N SER A 32 4.85 -8.95 -0.07
CA SER A 32 4.91 -9.80 -1.28
C SER A 32 6.25 -9.64 -2.02
N GLY A 33 6.80 -8.43 -2.08
CA GLY A 33 8.07 -8.10 -2.73
C GLY A 33 9.25 -8.83 -2.10
N TRP A 34 9.28 -8.96 -0.78
CA TRP A 34 10.27 -9.78 -0.09
C TRP A 34 10.24 -11.25 -0.53
N ARG A 35 9.05 -11.85 -0.69
CA ARG A 35 8.93 -13.23 -1.19
C ARG A 35 9.44 -13.38 -2.62
N ILE A 36 9.18 -12.38 -3.46
CA ILE A 36 9.65 -12.34 -4.86
C ILE A 36 11.17 -12.20 -4.88
N TYR A 37 11.74 -11.32 -4.06
CA TYR A 37 13.18 -11.19 -3.88
C TYR A 37 13.82 -12.51 -3.41
N ASP A 38 13.23 -13.19 -2.42
CA ASP A 38 13.74 -14.46 -1.90
C ASP A 38 13.74 -15.60 -2.95
N ALA A 39 12.96 -15.48 -4.03
CA ALA A 39 12.97 -16.44 -5.13
C ALA A 39 14.20 -16.30 -6.05
N SER A 40 14.84 -15.13 -6.05
CA SER A 40 16.11 -14.88 -6.75
C SER A 40 16.91 -13.79 -6.01
N PRO A 41 17.49 -14.10 -4.83
CA PRO A 41 18.14 -13.11 -3.99
C PRO A 41 19.33 -12.46 -4.69
N LEU A 42 19.38 -11.12 -4.67
CA LEU A 42 20.50 -10.34 -5.22
C LEU A 42 21.60 -10.11 -4.18
N PHE A 43 21.25 -10.15 -2.89
CA PHE A 43 22.17 -9.99 -1.76
C PHE A 43 22.23 -11.28 -0.92
N GLY A 44 23.23 -11.39 -0.05
CA GLY A 44 23.47 -12.57 0.79
C GLY A 44 22.49 -12.78 1.96
N PHE A 45 21.29 -12.22 1.89
CA PHE A 45 20.25 -12.35 2.91
C PHE A 45 18.90 -12.63 2.26
N THR A 46 18.00 -13.23 3.05
CA THR A 46 16.60 -13.52 2.70
C THR A 46 15.69 -13.11 3.85
N PHE A 47 14.40 -12.98 3.56
CA PHE A 47 13.39 -12.63 4.56
C PHE A 47 12.68 -13.88 5.11
N PRO A 48 12.34 -13.93 6.42
CA PRO A 48 11.57 -15.04 6.97
C PRO A 48 10.20 -15.16 6.31
N ALA A 49 9.79 -16.36 5.90
CA ALA A 49 8.53 -16.58 5.18
C ALA A 49 7.29 -16.07 5.95
N ALA A 50 7.33 -16.10 7.29
CA ALA A 50 6.25 -15.58 8.14
C ALA A 50 6.03 -14.07 8.03
N LEU A 51 7.02 -13.31 7.57
CA LEU A 51 6.93 -11.86 7.32
C LEU A 51 6.58 -11.53 5.86
N THR A 52 6.47 -12.56 5.02
CA THR A 52 6.19 -12.41 3.59
C THR A 52 4.75 -12.79 3.26
N LEU A 53 4.24 -12.30 2.13
CA LEU A 53 2.87 -12.57 1.69
C LEU A 53 2.85 -13.41 0.41
N GLY A 54 1.89 -14.35 0.32
CA GLY A 54 1.62 -15.14 -0.87
C GLY A 54 2.07 -16.61 -0.83
N GLY A 55 2.84 -17.01 0.18
CA GLY A 55 3.25 -18.40 0.46
C GLY A 55 4.27 -19.00 -0.53
N TRP A 56 3.98 -18.88 -1.82
CA TRP A 56 4.82 -19.32 -2.94
C TRP A 56 5.00 -18.18 -3.96
N LEU A 57 5.86 -18.36 -4.96
CA LEU A 57 6.23 -17.29 -5.90
C LEU A 57 5.02 -16.70 -6.66
N GLY A 58 4.17 -17.53 -7.25
CA GLY A 58 3.01 -17.03 -7.99
C GLY A 58 1.95 -16.39 -7.10
N GLY A 59 1.77 -16.88 -5.87
CA GLY A 59 0.91 -16.22 -4.89
C GLY A 59 1.44 -14.86 -4.47
N ALA A 60 2.76 -14.73 -4.30
CA ALA A 60 3.39 -13.44 -4.04
C ALA A 60 3.19 -12.46 -5.21
N LEU A 61 3.38 -12.93 -6.45
CA LEU A 61 3.13 -12.12 -7.66
C LEU A 61 1.66 -11.68 -7.75
N GLN A 62 0.70 -12.55 -7.46
CA GLN A 62 -0.73 -12.21 -7.45
C GLN A 62 -1.03 -11.06 -6.46
N TRP A 63 -0.55 -11.15 -5.22
CA TRP A 63 -0.73 -10.09 -4.22
C TRP A 63 -0.02 -8.80 -4.60
N HIS A 64 1.17 -8.91 -5.20
CA HIS A 64 1.95 -7.75 -5.63
C HIS A 64 1.21 -6.96 -6.72
N PHE A 65 0.78 -7.65 -7.79
CA PHE A 65 0.03 -7.00 -8.86
C PHE A 65 -1.36 -6.51 -8.41
N ALA A 66 -2.03 -7.23 -7.50
CA ALA A 66 -3.29 -6.76 -6.92
C ALA A 66 -3.11 -5.40 -6.20
N ALA A 67 -2.04 -5.24 -5.42
CA ALA A 67 -1.73 -3.97 -4.76
C ALA A 67 -1.30 -2.87 -5.75
N MET A 68 -0.58 -3.20 -6.83
CA MET A 68 -0.29 -2.24 -7.91
C MET A 68 -1.57 -1.73 -8.57
N TRP A 69 -2.51 -2.63 -8.88
CA TRP A 69 -3.80 -2.23 -9.45
C TRP A 69 -4.62 -1.37 -8.49
N LEU A 70 -4.58 -1.65 -7.19
CA LEU A 70 -5.20 -0.79 -6.17
C LEU A 70 -4.60 0.62 -6.18
N LEU A 71 -3.27 0.75 -6.26
CA LEU A 71 -2.60 2.06 -6.37
C LEU A 71 -2.99 2.79 -7.66
N VAL A 72 -3.02 2.10 -8.80
CA VAL A 72 -3.42 2.69 -10.09
C VAL A 72 -4.86 3.19 -10.03
N ALA A 73 -5.79 2.36 -9.56
CA ALA A 73 -7.20 2.74 -9.43
C ALA A 73 -7.38 3.92 -8.46
N ASN A 74 -6.70 3.90 -7.30
CA ASN A 74 -6.76 4.98 -6.33
C ASN A 74 -6.13 6.27 -6.88
N GLY A 75 -5.07 6.18 -7.68
CA GLY A 75 -4.46 7.30 -8.40
C GLY A 75 -5.40 7.91 -9.44
N ILE A 76 -6.15 7.09 -10.19
CA ILE A 76 -7.18 7.55 -11.13
C ILE A 76 -8.30 8.29 -10.39
N VAL A 77 -8.79 7.72 -9.27
CA VAL A 77 -9.81 8.37 -8.43
C VAL A 77 -9.31 9.71 -7.92
N TYR A 78 -8.05 9.76 -7.44
CA TYR A 78 -7.43 10.99 -6.98
C TYR A 78 -7.41 12.07 -8.06
N LEU A 79 -6.94 11.73 -9.27
CA LEU A 79 -6.89 12.68 -10.39
C LEU A 79 -8.28 13.11 -10.88
N ALA A 80 -9.28 12.25 -10.80
CA ALA A 80 -10.65 12.58 -11.22
C ALA A 80 -11.38 13.48 -10.20
N MET A 81 -10.99 13.44 -8.92
CA MET A 81 -11.61 14.19 -7.83
C MET A 81 -10.85 15.47 -7.44
N ASN A 82 -9.65 15.67 -7.99
CA ASN A 82 -8.77 16.80 -7.72
C ASN A 82 -8.96 17.92 -8.74
#